data_AF-A0A2H3KLD1-F1
#
_entry.id   AF-A0A2H3KLD1-F1
#
_cell.length_a   1.000
_cell.length_b   1.000
_cell.length_c   1.000
_cell.angle_alpha   90.00
_cell.angle_beta   90.00
_cell.angle_gamma   90.00
#
_symmetry.space_group_name_H-M   'P 1'
#
loop_
_entity.id
_entity.type
_entity.pdbx_description
1 polymer ?
#
loop_
_entity_poly.entity_id
_entity_poly.type
_entity_poly.pdbx_seq_one_letter_code
_entity_poly.pdbx_strand_id
1 'polypeptide(L)'
;MSEEPQPSAESLAPPESAVRSWIRAALPFVVTAIAAVFVSLAFQVWLFAPTSVTPPSVAQPATEVQPPPATTPLPTPVPLATPAPTMVDESALRLDILDLQAEQRRLWSVIYLLRAVAQIDDVLAALQANDLDEADRTLMLVYRSLDRAYAVSAEQDKGPIDSFRLQISQLRDELRLRPEGSDRRLRQIRRLILSLVEA
;
A
#
# COMPACT_ATOMS: atom_id res chain seq x y z
N MET A 1 -72.63 -26.24 32.57
CA MET A 1 -72.19 -24.82 32.59
C MET A 1 -70.70 -24.84 32.81
N SER A 2 -70.00 -24.11 31.94
CA SER A 2 -68.64 -24.36 31.46
C SER A 2 -67.50 -24.05 32.45
N GLU A 3 -66.37 -24.74 32.20
CA GLU A 3 -64.95 -24.32 32.35
C GLU A 3 -64.72 -22.81 32.09
N GLU A 4 -63.67 -22.12 32.57
CA GLU A 4 -62.27 -22.45 32.90
C GLU A 4 -61.64 -21.25 33.65
N PRO A 5 -60.53 -21.41 34.41
CA PRO A 5 -59.78 -20.34 35.07
C PRO A 5 -58.75 -19.67 34.13
N GLN A 6 -58.29 -18.48 34.53
CA GLN A 6 -57.22 -17.66 33.91
C GLN A 6 -56.00 -18.44 33.38
N PRO A 7 -55.40 -18.03 32.25
CA PRO A 7 -54.00 -18.29 31.99
C PRO A 7 -53.10 -17.20 32.60
N SER A 8 -52.21 -17.70 33.45
CA SER A 8 -51.10 -17.04 34.11
C SER A 8 -50.07 -16.47 33.13
N ALA A 9 -49.44 -15.39 33.57
CA ALA A 9 -48.17 -14.81 33.13
C ALA A 9 -47.32 -15.67 32.19
N GLU A 10 -47.27 -15.29 30.92
CA GLU A 10 -46.33 -15.80 29.94
C GLU A 10 -44.94 -15.22 30.23
N SER A 11 -44.11 -16.04 30.86
CA SER A 11 -42.72 -15.79 31.21
C SER A 11 -41.87 -15.61 29.93
N LEU A 12 -41.37 -14.38 29.69
CA LEU A 12 -40.32 -14.11 28.70
C LEU A 12 -39.00 -14.72 29.18
N ALA A 13 -38.68 -15.94 28.74
CA ALA A 13 -37.32 -16.47 28.76
C ALA A 13 -36.80 -16.55 27.32
N PRO A 14 -35.66 -15.92 26.97
CA PRO A 14 -35.10 -16.03 25.63
C PRO A 14 -34.51 -17.44 25.38
N PRO A 15 -34.63 -17.99 24.16
CA PRO A 15 -34.16 -19.33 23.85
C PRO A 15 -32.63 -19.38 23.75
N GLU A 16 -31.99 -20.17 24.62
CA GLU A 16 -30.54 -20.42 24.65
C GLU A 16 -29.94 -20.93 23.32
N SER A 17 -30.80 -21.40 22.40
CA SER A 17 -30.41 -21.90 21.07
C SER A 17 -29.95 -20.80 20.09
N ALA A 18 -30.35 -19.53 20.31
CA ALA A 18 -29.96 -18.41 19.45
C ALA A 18 -28.49 -18.00 19.61
N VAL A 19 -27.95 -18.11 20.83
CA VAL A 19 -26.55 -17.75 21.12
C VAL A 19 -25.59 -18.75 20.48
N ARG A 20 -25.96 -20.04 20.46
CA ARG A 20 -25.11 -21.12 19.96
C ARG A 20 -24.99 -21.14 18.43
N SER A 21 -26.02 -20.71 17.70
CA SER A 21 -25.96 -20.56 16.24
C SER A 21 -25.15 -19.34 15.82
N TRP A 22 -25.22 -18.25 16.59
CA TRP A 22 -24.45 -17.03 16.34
C TRP A 22 -22.94 -17.23 16.51
N ILE A 23 -22.52 -18.01 17.52
CA ILE A 23 -21.11 -18.38 17.72
C ILE A 23 -20.56 -19.23 16.55
N ARG A 24 -21.37 -20.14 15.99
CA ARG A 24 -20.97 -20.92 14.80
C ARG A 24 -20.95 -20.07 13.52
N ALA A 25 -21.83 -19.09 13.41
CA ALA A 25 -21.86 -18.16 12.27
C ALA A 25 -20.67 -17.17 12.28
N ALA A 26 -20.11 -16.87 13.45
CA ALA A 26 -18.92 -16.02 13.60
C ALA A 26 -17.59 -16.78 13.37
N LEU A 27 -17.61 -18.11 13.42
CA LEU A 27 -16.44 -18.98 13.25
C LEU A 27 -15.60 -18.67 11.98
N PRO A 28 -16.17 -18.48 10.77
CA PRO A 28 -15.38 -18.17 9.58
C PRO A 28 -14.72 -16.78 9.66
N PHE A 29 -15.32 -15.82 10.36
CA PHE A 29 -14.77 -14.47 10.52
C PHE A 29 -13.59 -14.44 11.50
N VAL A 30 -13.63 -15.27 12.55
CA VAL A 30 -12.51 -15.39 13.50
C VAL A 30 -11.32 -16.07 12.84
N VAL A 31 -11.54 -17.11 12.03
CA VAL A 31 -10.48 -17.80 11.29
C VAL A 31 -9.83 -16.89 10.25
N THR A 32 -10.62 -16.10 9.53
CA THR A 32 -10.08 -15.13 8.55
C THR A 32 -9.36 -13.97 9.23
N ALA A 33 -9.84 -13.48 10.38
CA ALA A 33 -9.13 -12.46 11.15
C ALA A 33 -7.77 -12.97 11.66
N ILE A 34 -7.70 -14.21 12.17
CA ILE A 34 -6.44 -14.83 12.62
C ILE A 34 -5.50 -15.02 11.43
N ALA A 35 -5.99 -15.56 10.30
CA ALA A 35 -5.18 -15.72 9.09
C ALA A 35 -4.66 -14.37 8.57
N ALA A 36 -5.48 -13.31 8.59
CA ALA A 36 -5.06 -11.97 8.21
C ALA A 36 -3.97 -11.41 9.13
N VAL A 37 -4.07 -11.65 10.45
CA VAL A 37 -3.01 -11.27 11.41
C VAL A 37 -1.72 -12.04 11.12
N PHE A 38 -1.77 -13.34 10.86
CA PHE A 38 -0.57 -14.12 10.52
C PHE A 38 0.06 -13.70 9.19
N VAL A 39 -0.75 -13.42 8.16
CA VAL A 39 -0.27 -12.92 6.87
C VAL A 39 0.32 -11.52 7.03
N SER A 40 -0.32 -10.65 7.81
CA SER A 40 0.19 -9.32 8.13
C SER A 40 1.52 -9.40 8.89
N LEU A 41 1.64 -10.31 9.87
CA LEU A 41 2.87 -10.49 10.64
C LEU A 41 3.98 -11.06 9.77
N ALA A 42 3.67 -12.03 8.90
CA ALA A 42 4.62 -12.63 7.96
C ALA A 42 5.13 -11.58 6.95
N PHE A 43 4.26 -10.72 6.45
CA PHE A 43 4.62 -9.63 5.55
C PHE A 43 5.48 -8.57 6.24
N GLN A 44 5.18 -8.28 7.51
CA GLN A 44 5.97 -7.35 8.32
C GLN A 44 7.36 -7.90 8.65
N VAL A 45 7.48 -9.19 8.97
CA VAL A 45 8.78 -9.86 9.15
C VAL A 45 9.56 -9.91 7.83
N TRP A 46 8.90 -10.10 6.69
CA TRP A 46 9.58 -10.13 5.39
C TRP A 46 10.10 -8.77 4.94
N LEU A 47 9.32 -7.69 5.13
CA LEU A 47 9.73 -6.33 4.75
C LEU A 47 10.74 -5.70 5.72
N PHE A 48 10.71 -6.08 6.99
CA PHE A 48 11.49 -5.44 8.05
C PHE A 48 12.41 -6.40 8.82
N ALA A 49 12.75 -7.56 8.24
CA ALA A 49 13.69 -8.50 8.86
C ALA A 49 14.98 -7.75 9.23
N PRO A 50 15.30 -7.58 10.54
CA PRO A 50 16.56 -6.99 10.94
C PRO A 50 17.64 -7.99 10.52
N THR A 51 18.49 -7.58 9.58
CA THR A 51 19.69 -8.32 9.24
C THR A 51 20.55 -8.33 10.49
N SER A 52 20.54 -9.43 11.23
CA SER A 52 21.48 -9.67 12.31
C SER A 52 22.86 -9.73 11.68
N VAL A 53 23.55 -8.59 11.68
CA VAL A 53 24.97 -8.52 11.34
C VAL A 53 25.71 -9.27 12.43
N THR A 54 25.96 -10.55 12.20
CA THR A 54 26.92 -11.33 12.97
C THR A 54 28.25 -10.59 12.90
N PRO A 55 28.82 -10.11 14.02
CA PRO A 55 30.15 -9.51 13.97
C PRO A 55 31.14 -10.58 13.47
N PRO A 56 32.07 -10.24 12.56
CA PRO A 56 33.07 -11.18 12.13
C PRO A 56 33.90 -11.61 13.35
N SER A 57 33.85 -12.91 13.66
CA SER A 57 34.80 -13.55 14.55
C SER A 57 36.17 -13.41 13.91
N VAL A 58 36.97 -12.46 14.40
CA VAL A 58 38.37 -12.31 14.03
C VAL A 58 39.08 -13.53 14.60
N ALA A 59 39.41 -14.47 13.72
CA ALA A 59 40.34 -15.54 14.03
C ALA A 59 41.67 -14.91 14.43
N GLN A 60 42.00 -14.98 15.72
CA GLN A 60 43.36 -14.70 16.21
C GLN A 60 44.28 -15.79 15.65
N PRO A 61 45.33 -15.45 14.88
CA PRO A 61 46.39 -16.39 14.61
C PRO A 61 47.14 -16.67 15.92
N ALA A 62 47.36 -17.95 16.16
CA ALA A 62 48.06 -18.49 17.30
C ALA A 62 49.44 -17.85 17.50
N THR A 63 49.75 -17.58 18.76
CA THR A 63 51.08 -17.32 19.29
C THR A 63 52.04 -18.45 18.89
N GLU A 64 53.09 -18.15 18.13
CA GLU A 64 54.27 -19.00 18.02
C GLU A 64 55.49 -18.19 18.47
N VAL A 65 56.09 -18.65 19.57
CA VAL A 65 57.29 -18.08 20.19
C VAL A 65 58.51 -18.81 19.62
N GLN A 66 59.46 -18.09 19.01
CA GLN A 66 60.85 -18.58 18.89
C GLN A 66 61.87 -17.40 18.95
N PRO A 67 63.00 -17.51 19.70
CA PRO A 67 63.96 -16.41 19.92
C PRO A 67 65.10 -16.34 18.85
N PRO A 68 65.95 -15.27 18.87
CA PRO A 68 66.63 -14.67 17.70
C PRO A 68 68.13 -15.11 17.58
N PRO A 69 68.91 -14.74 16.52
CA PRO A 69 69.53 -13.39 16.40
C PRO A 69 69.86 -12.86 14.98
N ALA A 70 70.29 -11.57 14.95
CA ALA A 70 71.20 -10.90 14.00
C ALA A 70 70.65 -9.99 12.86
N THR A 71 70.43 -8.72 13.23
CA THR A 71 70.95 -7.46 12.63
C THR A 71 70.76 -7.08 11.14
N THR A 72 70.18 -5.87 10.98
CA THR A 72 70.40 -4.79 9.94
C THR A 72 69.40 -4.71 8.77
N PRO A 73 69.02 -3.50 8.28
CA PRO A 73 68.56 -2.28 8.94
C PRO A 73 67.05 -2.04 8.72
N LEU A 74 66.50 -1.16 9.56
CA LEU A 74 65.12 -0.73 9.65
C LEU A 74 64.57 -0.13 8.31
N PRO A 75 63.53 -0.71 7.67
CA PRO A 75 62.69 0.09 6.79
C PRO A 75 61.86 1.03 7.66
N THR A 76 62.06 2.33 7.45
CA THR A 76 61.21 3.40 7.99
C THR A 76 59.74 2.99 7.89
N PRO A 77 58.96 2.97 8.98
CA PRO A 77 57.53 2.72 8.87
C PRO A 77 56.92 3.85 8.05
N VAL A 78 56.49 3.52 6.83
CA VAL A 78 55.59 4.38 6.07
C VAL A 78 54.33 4.49 6.94
N PRO A 79 53.92 5.69 7.37
CA PRO A 79 52.67 5.83 8.08
C PRO A 79 51.56 5.33 7.16
N LEU A 80 50.92 4.23 7.57
CA LEU A 80 49.68 3.77 6.98
C LEU A 80 48.72 4.94 7.14
N ALA A 81 48.38 5.61 6.04
CA ALA A 81 47.37 6.65 6.05
C ALA A 81 46.10 6.01 6.63
N THR A 82 45.81 6.34 7.89
CA THR A 82 44.49 6.13 8.47
C THR A 82 43.51 6.71 7.45
N PRO A 83 42.56 5.94 6.90
CA PRO A 83 41.52 6.55 6.09
C PRO A 83 40.91 7.63 6.98
N ALA A 84 41.11 8.88 6.60
CA ALA A 84 40.46 10.00 7.28
C ALA A 84 38.97 9.64 7.35
N PRO A 85 38.28 9.88 8.47
CA PRO A 85 36.84 9.70 8.51
C PRO A 85 36.30 10.52 7.34
N THR A 86 35.76 9.84 6.33
CA THR A 86 35.10 10.50 5.20
C THR A 86 34.02 11.36 5.84
N MET A 87 34.26 12.67 5.92
CA MET A 87 33.23 13.58 6.37
C MET A 87 32.12 13.45 5.35
N VAL A 88 31.02 12.83 5.76
CA VAL A 88 29.82 12.72 4.94
C VAL A 88 29.45 14.15 4.58
N ASP A 89 29.44 14.46 3.29
CA ASP A 89 29.03 15.76 2.81
C ASP A 89 27.52 15.91 3.07
N GLU A 90 27.19 16.61 4.15
CA GLU A 90 25.81 16.88 4.59
C GLU A 90 24.96 17.48 3.47
N SER A 91 25.55 18.23 2.54
CA SER A 91 24.83 18.81 1.40
C SER A 91 24.42 17.75 0.38
N ALA A 92 25.31 16.79 0.09
CA ALA A 92 25.03 15.66 -0.79
C ALA A 92 23.98 14.72 -0.18
N LEU A 93 24.06 14.44 1.13
CA LEU A 93 23.07 13.63 1.83
C LEU A 93 21.67 14.27 1.80
N ARG A 94 21.57 15.59 1.98
CA ARG A 94 20.29 16.31 1.88
C ARG A 94 19.71 16.25 0.48
N LEU A 95 20.55 16.36 -0.55
CA LEU A 95 20.10 16.26 -1.94
C LEU A 95 19.56 14.86 -2.23
N ASP A 96 20.25 13.82 -1.78
CA ASP A 96 19.84 12.42 -1.93
C ASP A 96 18.48 12.15 -1.26
N ILE A 97 18.28 12.68 -0.04
CA ILE A 97 16.98 12.58 0.66
C ILE A 97 15.86 13.27 -0.13
N LEU A 98 16.12 14.45 -0.71
CA LEU A 98 15.12 15.16 -1.51
C LEU A 98 14.76 14.41 -2.79
N ASP A 99 15.75 13.76 -3.42
CA ASP A 99 15.54 12.93 -4.60
C ASP A 99 14.71 11.68 -4.26
N LEU A 100 15.06 10.98 -3.18
CA LEU A 100 14.26 9.85 -2.66
C LEU A 100 12.82 10.25 -2.34
N GLN A 101 12.59 11.44 -1.77
CA GLN A 101 11.25 11.95 -1.53
C GLN A 101 10.49 12.31 -2.81
N ALA A 102 11.20 12.77 -3.85
CA ALA A 102 10.59 13.01 -5.16
C ALA A 102 10.17 11.69 -5.81
N GLU A 103 11.04 10.68 -5.81
CA GLU A 103 10.73 9.36 -6.36
C GLU A 103 9.60 8.66 -5.59
N GLN A 104 9.60 8.76 -4.25
CA GLN A 104 8.51 8.23 -3.43
C GLN A 104 7.17 8.87 -3.82
N ARG A 105 7.12 10.20 -3.99
CA ARG A 105 5.90 10.91 -4.41
C ARG A 105 5.44 10.46 -5.79
N ARG A 106 6.37 10.29 -6.72
CA ARG A 106 6.09 9.76 -8.06
C ARG A 106 5.47 8.36 -7.99
N LEU A 107 6.05 7.44 -7.23
CA LEU A 107 5.52 6.09 -7.06
C LEU A 107 4.11 6.09 -6.47
N TRP A 108 3.85 6.93 -5.46
CA TRP A 108 2.51 7.07 -4.90
C TRP A 108 1.51 7.63 -5.91
N SER A 109 1.90 8.62 -6.70
CA SER A 109 1.08 9.16 -7.80
C SER A 109 0.68 8.03 -8.76
N VAL A 110 1.66 7.23 -9.22
CA VAL A 110 1.43 6.09 -10.10
C VAL A 110 0.47 5.06 -9.49
N ILE A 111 0.64 4.72 -8.21
CA ILE A 111 -0.26 3.79 -7.52
C ILE A 111 -1.71 4.30 -7.52
N TYR A 112 -1.93 5.59 -7.26
CA TYR A 112 -3.26 6.17 -7.27
C TYR A 112 -3.86 6.24 -8.67
N LEU A 113 -3.04 6.52 -9.70
CA LEU A 113 -3.47 6.49 -11.10
C LEU A 113 -3.86 5.08 -11.56
N LEU A 114 -3.07 4.06 -11.22
CA LEU A 114 -3.39 2.66 -11.52
C LEU A 114 -4.65 2.21 -10.78
N ARG A 115 -4.85 2.66 -9.53
CA ARG A 115 -6.11 2.43 -8.80
C ARG A 115 -7.30 3.08 -9.51
N ALA A 116 -7.15 4.30 -10.04
CA ALA A 116 -8.20 4.95 -10.83
C ALA A 116 -8.54 4.15 -12.08
N VAL A 117 -7.54 3.58 -12.76
CA VAL A 117 -7.73 2.70 -13.93
C VAL A 117 -8.52 1.44 -13.56
N ALA A 118 -8.16 0.76 -12.48
CA ALA A 118 -8.91 -0.42 -12.03
C ALA A 118 -10.37 -0.08 -11.73
N GLN A 119 -10.61 1.04 -11.05
CA GLN A 119 -11.97 1.51 -10.76
C GLN A 119 -12.75 1.90 -12.03
N ILE A 120 -12.08 2.40 -13.08
CA ILE A 120 -12.74 2.61 -14.38
C ILE A 120 -13.19 1.28 -14.99
N ASP A 121 -12.40 0.22 -14.87
CA ASP A 121 -12.78 -1.11 -15.34
C ASP A 121 -14.02 -1.64 -14.57
N ASP A 122 -14.12 -1.35 -13.27
CA ASP A 122 -15.32 -1.63 -12.46
C ASP A 122 -16.55 -0.82 -12.93
N VAL A 123 -16.38 0.48 -13.25
CA VAL A 123 -17.46 1.30 -13.83
C VAL A 123 -17.94 0.69 -15.16
N LEU A 124 -17.01 0.29 -16.02
CA LEU A 124 -17.36 -0.33 -17.31
C LEU A 124 -18.14 -1.64 -17.12
N ALA A 125 -17.79 -2.44 -16.12
CA ALA A 125 -18.53 -3.66 -15.78
C ALA A 125 -19.95 -3.33 -15.28
N ALA A 126 -20.11 -2.30 -14.43
CA ALA A 126 -21.41 -1.85 -13.97
C ALA A 126 -22.30 -1.33 -15.12
N LEU A 127 -21.72 -0.56 -16.06
CA LEU A 127 -22.43 -0.09 -17.26
C LEU A 127 -22.87 -1.25 -18.16
N GLN A 128 -22.05 -2.29 -18.32
CA GLN A 128 -22.42 -3.51 -19.05
C GLN A 128 -23.56 -4.29 -18.36
N ALA A 129 -23.60 -4.27 -17.03
CA ALA A 129 -24.69 -4.84 -16.24
C ALA A 129 -25.94 -3.93 -16.19
N ASN A 130 -25.90 -2.75 -16.83
CA ASN A 130 -26.94 -1.72 -16.78
C ASN A 130 -27.24 -1.22 -15.34
N ASP A 131 -26.24 -1.27 -14.46
CA ASP A 131 -26.32 -0.75 -13.09
C ASP A 131 -25.71 0.66 -13.03
N LEU A 132 -26.56 1.66 -13.33
CA LEU A 132 -26.14 3.07 -13.38
C LEU A 132 -25.84 3.66 -12.00
N ASP A 133 -26.50 3.15 -10.94
CA ASP A 133 -26.26 3.60 -9.57
C ASP A 133 -24.89 3.14 -9.09
N GLU A 134 -24.51 1.90 -9.38
CA GLU A 134 -23.18 1.38 -9.04
C GLU A 134 -22.09 2.04 -9.89
N ALA A 135 -22.36 2.30 -11.17
CA ALA A 135 -21.46 3.07 -12.03
C ALA A 135 -21.21 4.49 -11.47
N ASP A 136 -22.25 5.21 -11.03
CA ASP A 136 -22.13 6.54 -10.42
C ASP A 136 -21.30 6.53 -9.11
N ARG A 137 -21.57 5.56 -8.23
CA ARG A 137 -20.79 5.38 -6.99
C ARG A 137 -19.33 5.08 -7.29
N THR A 138 -19.06 4.20 -8.25
CA THR A 138 -17.70 3.81 -8.61
C THR A 138 -16.95 4.94 -9.30
N LEU A 139 -17.62 5.76 -10.13
CA LEU A 139 -17.05 7.00 -10.69
C LEU A 139 -16.62 7.98 -9.59
N MET A 140 -17.35 8.06 -8.47
CA MET A 140 -16.92 8.86 -7.32
C MET A 140 -15.62 8.32 -6.71
N LEU A 141 -15.40 7.00 -6.72
CA LEU A 141 -14.14 6.40 -6.27
C LEU A 141 -12.99 6.74 -7.23
N VAL A 142 -13.23 6.69 -8.55
CA VAL A 142 -12.26 7.14 -9.58
C VAL A 142 -11.86 8.59 -9.33
N TYR A 143 -12.82 9.47 -9.07
CA TYR A 143 -12.53 10.87 -8.78
C TYR A 143 -11.64 11.03 -7.53
N ARG A 144 -11.91 10.27 -6.47
CA ARG A 144 -11.11 10.31 -5.23
C ARG A 144 -9.70 9.77 -5.42
N SER A 145 -9.51 8.72 -6.22
CA SER A 145 -8.17 8.21 -6.50
C SER A 145 -7.37 9.21 -7.34
N LEU A 146 -7.99 9.86 -8.33
CA LEU A 146 -7.37 10.95 -9.08
C LEU A 146 -7.04 12.16 -8.20
N ASP A 147 -7.88 12.52 -7.24
CA ASP A 147 -7.61 13.60 -6.28
C ASP A 147 -6.39 13.29 -5.40
N ARG A 148 -6.26 12.04 -4.93
CA ARG A 148 -5.07 11.59 -4.20
C ARG A 148 -3.82 11.59 -5.08
N ALA A 149 -3.94 11.16 -6.34
CA ALA A 149 -2.84 11.23 -7.29
C ALA A 149 -2.37 12.69 -7.48
N TYR A 150 -3.30 13.61 -7.70
CA TYR A 150 -3.03 15.04 -7.84
C TYR A 150 -2.31 15.63 -6.62
N ALA A 151 -2.73 15.24 -5.41
CA ALA A 151 -2.14 15.76 -4.17
C ALA A 151 -0.65 15.40 -4.03
N VAL A 152 -0.26 14.19 -4.46
CA VAL A 152 1.11 13.68 -4.30
C VAL A 152 1.97 13.83 -5.56
N SER A 153 1.38 14.12 -6.72
CA SER A 153 2.09 14.21 -7.99
C SER A 153 3.03 15.41 -8.07
N ALA A 154 4.05 15.29 -8.92
CA ALA A 154 4.88 16.41 -9.33
C ALA A 154 4.07 17.44 -10.12
N GLU A 155 4.57 18.69 -10.17
CA GLU A 155 3.85 19.81 -10.80
C GLU A 155 3.57 19.57 -12.29
N GLN A 156 4.50 18.93 -13.00
CA GLN A 156 4.36 18.60 -14.41
C GLN A 156 3.19 17.65 -14.70
N ASP A 157 2.83 16.78 -13.76
CA ASP A 157 1.78 15.77 -13.94
C ASP A 157 0.41 16.27 -13.49
N LYS A 158 0.36 17.37 -12.72
CA LYS A 158 -0.89 17.91 -12.17
C LYS A 158 -1.87 18.33 -13.25
N GLY A 159 -1.39 18.94 -14.35
CA GLY A 159 -2.25 19.40 -15.45
C GLY A 159 -3.05 18.27 -16.12
N PRO A 160 -2.40 17.19 -16.58
CA PRO A 160 -3.08 16.00 -17.09
C PRO A 160 -4.05 15.38 -16.07
N ILE A 161 -3.64 15.23 -14.81
CA ILE A 161 -4.47 14.62 -13.77
C ILE A 161 -5.74 15.46 -13.51
N ASP A 162 -5.61 16.79 -13.46
CA ASP A 162 -6.75 17.68 -13.28
C ASP A 162 -7.73 17.60 -14.46
N SER A 163 -7.20 17.48 -15.67
CA SER A 163 -8.01 17.25 -16.88
C SER A 163 -8.81 15.94 -16.80
N PHE A 164 -8.24 14.87 -16.23
CA PHE A 164 -8.97 13.62 -16.00
C PHE A 164 -10.06 13.79 -14.95
N ARG A 165 -9.78 14.50 -13.84
CA ARG A 165 -10.77 14.78 -12.78
C ARG A 165 -11.98 15.52 -13.33
N LEU A 166 -11.75 16.54 -14.15
CA LEU A 166 -12.82 17.30 -14.80
C LEU A 166 -13.64 16.40 -15.74
N GLN A 167 -12.99 15.58 -16.57
CA GLN A 167 -13.67 14.67 -17.48
C GLN A 167 -14.53 13.63 -16.74
N ILE A 168 -14.03 13.08 -15.62
CA ILE A 168 -14.79 12.16 -14.77
C ILE A 168 -15.99 12.86 -14.12
N SER A 169 -15.83 14.11 -13.66
CA SER A 169 -16.95 14.89 -13.11
C SER A 169 -18.04 15.12 -14.15
N GLN A 170 -17.67 15.58 -15.35
CA GLN A 170 -18.61 15.81 -16.45
C GLN A 170 -19.32 14.51 -16.85
N LEU A 171 -18.56 13.42 -16.96
CA LEU A 171 -19.13 12.12 -17.29
C LEU A 171 -20.16 11.68 -16.25
N ARG A 172 -19.90 11.90 -14.95
CA ARG A 172 -20.84 11.57 -13.88
C ARG A 172 -22.14 12.36 -14.00
N ASP A 173 -22.04 13.66 -14.29
CA ASP A 173 -23.20 14.54 -14.48
C ASP A 173 -24.01 14.13 -15.73
N GLU A 174 -23.31 13.71 -16.79
CA GLU A 174 -23.92 13.20 -18.03
C GLU A 174 -24.55 11.82 -17.85
N LEU A 175 -23.98 10.95 -17.01
CA LEU A 175 -24.38 9.54 -16.92
C LEU A 175 -25.87 9.37 -16.57
N ARG A 176 -26.40 10.27 -15.74
CA ARG A 176 -27.83 10.26 -15.35
C ARG A 176 -28.76 10.82 -16.42
N LEU A 177 -28.25 11.65 -17.33
CA LEU A 177 -29.03 12.33 -18.36
C LEU A 177 -29.00 11.58 -19.70
N ARG A 178 -27.80 11.09 -20.07
CA ARG A 178 -27.51 10.48 -21.37
C ARG A 178 -26.32 9.51 -21.22
N PRO A 179 -26.55 8.24 -20.82
CA PRO A 179 -25.47 7.28 -20.62
C PRO A 179 -24.79 6.83 -21.93
N GLU A 180 -25.38 7.11 -23.09
CA GLU A 180 -24.89 6.65 -24.38
C GLU A 180 -23.48 7.18 -24.70
N GLY A 181 -22.55 6.27 -24.95
CA GLY A 181 -21.17 6.60 -25.30
C GLY A 181 -20.22 6.78 -24.11
N SER A 182 -20.72 6.72 -22.88
CA SER A 182 -19.92 6.76 -21.64
C SER A 182 -18.80 5.73 -21.64
N ASP A 183 -19.07 4.50 -22.11
CA ASP A 183 -18.08 3.42 -22.17
C ASP A 183 -16.88 3.73 -23.08
N ARG A 184 -17.12 4.45 -24.19
CA ARG A 184 -16.05 4.80 -25.13
C ARG A 184 -15.17 5.88 -24.52
N ARG A 185 -15.79 6.89 -23.90
CA ARG A 185 -15.11 7.98 -23.20
C ARG A 185 -14.28 7.45 -22.03
N LEU A 186 -14.84 6.54 -21.22
CA LEU A 186 -14.11 5.88 -20.13
C LEU A 186 -12.90 5.08 -20.61
N ARG A 187 -13.06 4.28 -21.67
CA ARG A 187 -11.93 3.55 -22.28
C ARG A 187 -10.87 4.46 -22.86
N GLN A 188 -11.23 5.64 -23.32
CA GLN A 188 -10.27 6.65 -23.74
C GLN A 188 -9.53 7.25 -22.54
N ILE A 189 -10.24 7.69 -21.50
CA ILE A 189 -9.65 8.22 -20.26
C ILE A 189 -8.68 7.20 -19.65
N ARG A 190 -9.09 5.92 -19.57
CA ARG A 190 -8.24 4.81 -19.12
C ARG A 190 -6.90 4.75 -19.86
N ARG A 191 -6.93 4.82 -21.19
CA ARG A 191 -5.71 4.79 -22.02
C ARG A 191 -4.83 6.00 -21.78
N LEU A 192 -5.43 7.18 -21.61
CA LEU A 192 -4.70 8.41 -21.32
C LEU A 192 -4.03 8.38 -19.94
N ILE A 193 -4.72 7.84 -18.92
CA ILE A 193 -4.13 7.64 -17.59
C ILE A 193 -2.94 6.68 -17.68
N LEU A 194 -3.08 5.55 -18.38
CA LEU A 194 -2.00 4.60 -18.56
C LEU A 194 -0.80 5.20 -19.31
N SER A 195 -1.05 6.01 -20.36
CA SER A 195 0.04 6.69 -21.06
C SER A 195 0.78 7.71 -20.19
N LEU A 196 0.09 8.32 -19.22
CA LEU A 196 0.73 9.23 -18.26
C LEU A 196 1.61 8.46 -17.27
N VAL A 197 1.21 7.24 -16.89
CA VAL A 197 1.99 6.37 -16.00
C VAL A 197 3.27 5.86 -16.67
N GLU A 198 3.25 5.68 -17.99
CA GLU A 198 4.40 5.21 -18.78
C GLU A 198 5.38 6.31 -19.20
N ALA A 199 5.01 7.59 -19.04
CA ALA A 199 5.83 8.75 -19.41
C ALA A 199 6.97 9.02 -18.41
#